data_AF-A0A7S1QTC4-F1
#
_entry.id   AF-A0A7S1QTC4-F1
#
_cell.length_a   1.000
_cell.length_b   1.000
_cell.length_c   1.000
_cell.angle_alpha   90.00
_cell.angle_beta   90.00
_cell.angle_gamma   90.00
#
_symmetry.space_group_name_H-M   'P 1'
#
loop_
_entity.id
_entity.type
_entity.pdbx_description
1 polymer ?
#
loop_
_entity_poly.entity_id
_entity_poly.type
_entity_poly.pdbx_seq_one_letter_code
_entity_poly.pdbx_strand_id
1 'polypeptide(L)'
;RILAWLLAVRALRALYRRRRCSRTALPLVPSVKRRPFMAFTGSGLLLGYYHGVVTYIRDNFHVDNLQLSGISGGCSTILALAMGIDLYQILIMGLHMMRQ
;
A
#
# COMPACT_ATOMS: atom_id res chain seq x y z
N ARG A 1 1.70 -3.63 -38.01
CA ARG A 1 0.85 -4.04 -36.84
C ARG A 1 1.46 -5.21 -36.05
N ILE A 2 1.87 -6.30 -36.71
CA ILE A 2 2.51 -7.46 -36.05
C ILE A 2 3.86 -7.10 -35.39
N LEU A 3 4.68 -6.28 -36.08
CA LEU A 3 5.99 -5.85 -35.56
C LEU A 3 5.88 -5.05 -34.25
N ALA A 4 4.89 -4.16 -34.15
CA ALA A 4 4.63 -3.37 -32.95
C ALA A 4 4.23 -4.25 -31.76
N TRP A 5 3.43 -5.29 -32.01
CA TRP A 5 3.05 -6.29 -31.00
C TRP A 5 4.25 -7.09 -30.50
N LEU A 6 5.15 -7.49 -31.39
CA LEU A 6 6.37 -8.21 -31.02
C LEU A 6 7.32 -7.34 -30.18
N LEU A 7 7.43 -6.05 -30.50
CA LEU A 7 8.21 -5.08 -29.72
C LEU A 7 7.59 -4.84 -28.34
N ALA A 8 6.26 -4.70 -28.26
CA ALA A 8 5.55 -4.54 -26.99
C ALA A 8 5.72 -5.77 -26.07
N VAL A 9 5.60 -6.98 -26.63
CA VAL A 9 5.81 -8.23 -25.87
C VAL A 9 7.26 -8.36 -25.41
N ARG A 10 8.24 -7.97 -26.25
CA ARG A 10 9.65 -7.94 -25.84
C ARG A 10 9.91 -6.94 -24.72
N ALA A 11 9.34 -5.74 -24.80
CA ALA A 11 9.45 -4.72 -23.77
C ALA A 11 8.83 -5.19 -22.45
N LEU A 12 7.62 -5.78 -22.49
CA LEU A 12 6.96 -6.37 -21.33
C LEU A 12 7.78 -7.52 -20.72
N ARG A 13 8.33 -8.42 -21.54
CA ARG A 13 9.19 -9.51 -21.05
C ARG A 13 10.50 -9.00 -20.44
N ALA A 14 11.09 -7.94 -21.01
CA ALA A 14 12.30 -7.32 -20.48
C ALA A 14 12.04 -6.64 -19.13
N LEU A 15 10.92 -5.92 -19.01
CA LEU A 15 10.48 -5.31 -17.75
C LEU A 15 10.14 -6.36 -16.68
N TYR A 16 9.46 -7.44 -17.06
CA TYR A 16 9.16 -8.55 -16.17
C TYR A 16 10.43 -9.25 -15.67
N ARG A 17 11.43 -9.47 -16.55
CA ARG A 17 12.73 -10.03 -16.16
C ARG A 17 13.52 -9.11 -15.25
N ARG A 18 13.58 -7.80 -15.53
CA ARG A 18 14.24 -6.82 -14.65
C ARG A 18 13.63 -6.84 -13.25
N ARG A 19 12.30 -6.89 -13.13
CA ARG A 19 11.61 -6.99 -11.83
C ARG A 19 11.92 -8.30 -11.08
N ARG A 20 12.19 -9.42 -11.77
CA ARG A 20 12.62 -10.69 -11.15
C ARG A 20 14.08 -10.67 -10.71
N CYS A 21 14.99 -10.10 -11.51
CA CYS A 21 16.41 -9.98 -11.13
C CYS A 21 16.60 -9.02 -9.94
N SER A 22 15.83 -7.93 -9.86
CA SER A 22 15.80 -7.07 -8.66
C SER A 22 15.22 -7.75 -7.41
N ARG A 23 14.51 -8.87 -7.56
CA ARG A 23 13.99 -9.68 -6.44
C ARG A 23 15.00 -10.70 -5.90
N THR A 24 16.08 -11.00 -6.61
CA THR A 24 17.04 -12.05 -6.26
C THR A 24 18.37 -11.52 -5.71
N ALA A 25 18.65 -10.23 -5.86
CA ALA A 25 19.73 -9.55 -5.14
C ALA A 25 19.18 -8.90 -3.85
N LEU A 26 18.73 -9.73 -2.90
CA LEU A 26 18.54 -9.26 -1.54
C LEU A 26 19.93 -9.22 -0.89
N PRO A 27 20.52 -8.04 -0.60
CA PRO A 27 21.71 -8.00 0.23
C PRO A 27 21.39 -8.74 1.53
N LEU A 28 22.31 -9.59 1.99
CA LEU A 28 22.20 -10.25 3.29
C LEU A 28 22.31 -9.14 4.35
N VAL A 29 21.19 -8.47 4.62
CA VAL A 29 21.14 -7.37 5.58
C VAL A 29 21.49 -7.98 6.94
N PRO A 30 22.43 -7.38 7.71
CA PRO A 30 22.72 -7.81 9.07
C PRO A 30 21.42 -7.93 9.86
N SER A 31 21.39 -8.80 10.88
CA SER A 31 20.28 -9.00 11.81
C SER A 31 19.99 -7.71 12.62
N VAL A 32 19.49 -6.67 11.95
CA VAL A 32 18.87 -5.51 12.55
C VAL A 32 17.53 -6.01 13.03
N LYS A 33 17.22 -5.88 14.33
CA LYS A 33 15.89 -6.17 14.91
C LYS A 33 14.82 -5.63 13.96
N ARG A 34 14.22 -6.51 13.16
CA ARG A 34 13.30 -6.08 12.11
C ARG A 34 12.02 -5.62 12.79
N ARG A 35 11.77 -4.32 12.72
CA ARG A 35 10.48 -3.76 13.11
C ARG A 35 9.41 -4.38 12.20
N PRO A 36 8.23 -4.71 12.73
CA PRO A 36 7.13 -5.18 11.91
C PRO A 36 6.83 -4.14 10.82
N PHE A 37 6.69 -4.62 9.59
CA PHE A 37 6.50 -3.78 8.40
C PHE A 37 5.13 -4.05 7.79
N MET A 38 4.40 -2.98 7.49
CA MET A 38 3.07 -3.04 6.90
C MET A 38 3.04 -2.16 5.65
N ALA A 39 2.56 -2.73 4.54
CA ALA A 39 2.44 -2.02 3.28
C ALA A 39 1.01 -2.05 2.76
N PHE A 40 0.54 -0.90 2.30
CA PHE A 40 -0.77 -0.71 1.68
C PHE A 40 -0.61 -0.25 0.25
N THR A 41 -1.37 -0.87 -0.65
CA THR A 41 -1.39 -0.51 -2.07
C THR A 41 -2.81 -0.09 -2.43
N GLY A 42 -2.95 1.02 -3.16
CA GLY A 42 -4.17 1.42 -3.87
C GLY A 42 -5.49 1.09 -3.17
N SER A 43 -6.05 2.05 -2.44
CA SER A 43 -7.32 1.86 -1.71
C SER A 43 -8.55 1.99 -2.61
N GLY A 44 -8.60 2.95 -3.54
CA GLY A 44 -9.66 3.06 -4.55
C GLY A 44 -11.08 2.88 -3.97
N LEU A 45 -11.86 1.97 -4.55
CA LEU A 45 -13.20 1.59 -4.06
C LEU A 45 -13.19 0.78 -2.74
N LEU A 46 -12.03 0.26 -2.34
CA LEU A 46 -11.83 -0.49 -1.10
C LEU A 46 -11.42 0.40 0.07
N LEU A 47 -11.53 1.73 -0.07
CA LEU A 47 -11.16 2.70 0.96
C LEU A 47 -11.80 2.36 2.33
N GLY A 48 -13.11 2.14 2.36
CA GLY A 48 -13.82 1.80 3.61
C GLY A 48 -13.35 0.49 4.24
N TYR A 49 -13.10 -0.53 3.42
CA TYR A 49 -12.56 -1.81 3.89
C TYR A 49 -11.18 -1.64 4.54
N TYR A 50 -10.27 -0.95 3.85
CA TYR A 50 -8.92 -0.72 4.35
C TYR A 50 -8.89 0.12 5.62
N HIS A 51 -9.77 1.12 5.73
CA HIS A 51 -9.90 1.88 6.98
C HIS A 51 -10.46 1.03 8.12
N GLY A 52 -11.46 0.16 7.87
CA GLY A 52 -11.95 -0.77 8.88
C GLY A 52 -10.86 -1.71 9.40
N VAL A 53 -10.02 -2.25 8.50
CA VAL A 53 -8.87 -3.10 8.88
C VAL A 53 -7.87 -2.32 9.74
N VAL A 54 -7.53 -1.09 9.35
CA VAL A 54 -6.61 -0.24 10.10
C VAL A 54 -7.15 0.14 11.48
N THR A 55 -8.44 0.48 11.57
CA THR A 55 -9.11 0.76 12.85
C THR A 55 -9.07 -0.47 13.75
N TYR A 56 -9.42 -1.65 13.22
CA TYR A 56 -9.33 -2.91 13.97
C TYR A 56 -7.92 -3.18 14.48
N ILE A 57 -6.89 -2.99 13.63
CA ILE A 57 -5.50 -3.20 14.03
C ILE A 57 -5.10 -2.26 15.16
N ARG A 58 -5.43 -0.98 15.05
CA ARG A 58 -5.13 0.02 16.08
C ARG A 58 -5.82 -0.29 17.40
N ASP A 59 -7.08 -0.73 17.35
CA ASP A 59 -7.88 -0.95 18.54
C ASP A 59 -7.52 -2.26 19.28
N ASN A 60 -6.84 -3.20 18.60
CA ASN A 60 -6.52 -4.52 19.16
C ASN A 60 -5.01 -4.77 19.35
N PHE A 61 -4.13 -3.96 18.75
CA PHE A 61 -2.69 -4.18 18.78
C PHE A 61 -1.91 -2.90 19.07
N HIS A 62 -0.73 -3.05 19.69
CA HIS A 62 0.22 -1.94 19.87
C HIS A 62 0.90 -1.60 18.54
N VAL A 63 0.73 -0.36 18.08
CA VAL A 63 1.17 0.08 16.73
C VAL A 63 2.37 1.03 16.72
N ASP A 64 2.91 1.38 17.89
CA ASP A 64 3.92 2.46 18.05
C ASP A 64 5.26 2.20 17.35
N ASN A 65 5.57 0.95 17.00
CA ASN A 65 6.85 0.54 16.41
C ASN A 65 6.69 -0.14 15.04
N LEU A 66 5.66 0.24 14.28
CA LEU A 66 5.44 -0.23 12.91
C LEU A 66 6.22 0.59 11.88
N GLN A 67 6.79 -0.08 10.89
CA GLN A 67 7.22 0.57 9.65
C GLN A 67 6.09 0.53 8.63
N LEU A 68 5.74 1.67 8.04
CA LEU A 68 4.59 1.80 7.14
C LEU A 68 5.05 2.20 5.73
N SER A 69 4.46 1.60 4.69
CA SER A 69 4.72 1.97 3.28
C SER A 69 3.46 1.98 2.45
N GLY A 70 3.17 3.10 1.78
CA GLY A 70 1.93 3.31 1.04
C GLY A 70 2.19 3.69 -0.39
N ILE A 71 1.37 3.18 -1.30
CA ILE A 71 1.38 3.61 -2.71
C ILE A 71 -0.03 4.02 -3.14
N SER A 72 -0.13 5.19 -3.79
CA SER A 72 -1.38 5.75 -4.30
C SER A 72 -2.43 5.86 -3.18
N GLY A 73 -3.64 5.33 -3.36
CA GLY A 73 -4.67 5.33 -2.32
C GLY A 73 -4.26 4.60 -1.03
N GLY A 74 -3.26 3.72 -1.06
CA GLY A 74 -2.73 3.11 0.17
C GLY A 74 -2.12 4.14 1.15
N CYS A 75 -1.74 5.33 0.66
CA CYS A 75 -1.24 6.41 1.51
C CYS A 75 -2.32 6.95 2.47
N SER A 76 -3.59 7.02 2.05
CA SER A 76 -4.66 7.50 2.92
C SER A 76 -4.92 6.53 4.08
N THR A 77 -4.84 5.23 3.80
CA THR A 77 -4.96 4.16 4.79
C THR A 77 -3.87 4.24 5.85
N ILE A 78 -2.63 4.47 5.43
CA ILE A 78 -1.50 4.65 6.36
C ILE A 78 -1.65 5.91 7.19
N LEU A 79 -2.08 7.00 6.55
CA LEU A 79 -2.29 8.25 7.25
C LEU A 79 -3.32 8.08 8.36
N ALA A 80 -4.42 7.37 8.11
CA ALA A 80 -5.40 7.08 9.14
C ALA A 80 -4.86 6.20 10.27
N LEU A 81 -4.03 5.18 9.94
CA LEU A 81 -3.38 4.36 10.96
C LEU A 81 -2.45 5.19 11.84
N ALA A 82 -1.65 6.06 11.23
CA ALA A 82 -0.64 6.87 11.91
C ALA A 82 -1.24 8.02 12.72
N MET A 83 -2.31 8.65 12.21
CA MET A 83 -2.98 9.78 12.87
C MET A 83 -4.08 9.34 13.83
N GLY A 84 -4.41 8.05 13.88
CA GLY A 84 -5.52 7.56 14.67
C GLY A 84 -6.87 8.08 14.17
N ILE A 85 -7.02 8.27 12.85
CA ILE A 85 -8.31 8.62 12.25
C ILE A 85 -9.12 7.34 12.13
N ASP A 86 -10.30 7.31 12.73
CA ASP A 86 -11.19 6.16 12.65
C ASP A 86 -12.00 6.14 11.35
N LEU A 87 -12.59 4.98 11.06
CA LEU A 87 -13.43 4.79 9.87
C LEU A 87 -14.62 5.77 9.81
N TYR A 88 -15.21 6.11 10.96
CA TYR A 88 -16.38 6.98 11.04
C TYR A 88 -16.04 8.41 10.61
N GLN A 89 -14.90 8.93 11.05
CA GLN A 89 -14.41 10.26 10.68
C GLN A 89 -14.20 10.39 9.17
N ILE A 90 -13.68 9.35 8.52
CA ILE A 90 -13.47 9.34 7.07
C ILE A 90 -14.78 9.24 6.31
N LEU A 91 -15.72 8.44 6.82
CA LEU A 91 -17.06 8.34 6.25
C LEU A 91 -17.78 9.69 6.31
N ILE A 92 -17.73 10.37 7.46
CA ILE A 92 -18.31 11.71 7.66
C ILE A 92 -17.67 12.72 6.71
N MET A 93 -16.34 12.70 6.58
CA MET A 93 -15.63 13.57 5.65
C MET A 93 -16.07 13.33 4.19
N GLY A 94 -16.17 12.06 3.77
CA GLY A 94 -16.64 11.70 2.44
C GLY A 94 -18.09 12.15 2.17
N LEU A 95 -18.98 11.99 3.16
CA LEU A 95 -20.36 12.47 3.08
C LEU A 95 -20.44 14.00 2.96
N HIS A 96 -19.58 14.73 3.68
CA HIS A 96 -19.50 16.19 3.56
C HIS A 96 -19.03 16.64 2.18
N MET A 97 -18.04 15.96 1.59
CA MET A 97 -17.53 16.29 0.27
C MET A 97 -18.54 16.03 -0.85
N MET A 98 -19.42 15.02 -0.72
CA MET A 98 -20.47 14.74 -1.70
C MET A 98 -21.67 15.69 -1.61
N ARG A 99 -21.74 16.49 -0.55
CA ARG A 99 -22.85 17.44 -0.31
C ARG A 99 -22.56 18.85 -0.85
N GLN A 100 -21.31 19.12 -1.25
CA GLN A 100 -20.87 20.34 -1.94
C GLN A 100 -20.89 20.12 -3.45
#